data_AF-A0A2Y9R951-F1
#
_entry.id   AF-A0A2Y9R951-F1
#
_cell.length_a   1.000
_cell.length_b   1.000
_cell.length_c   1.000
_cell.angle_alpha   90.00
_cell.angle_beta   90.00
_cell.angle_gamma   90.00
#
_symmetry.space_group_name_H-M   'P 1'
#
loop_
_entity.id
_entity.type
_entity.pdbx_description
1 polymer ?
#
loop_
_entity_poly.entity_id
_entity_poly.type
_entity_poly.pdbx_seq_one_letter_code
_entity_poly.pdbx_strand_id
1 'polypeptide(L)'
;MAEGGAADLDSQRSDIATLLKTSLRKGDTWYLVDSRWFKQWKKYVGFDSWDKYQMGDQNVYPGPIDNSGLLKGGDAQSLKEHLIDELDYILLPTEGWNKLVSWYTLMEGQEPIARKFTGL
;
A
#
# COMPACT_ATOMS: atom_id res chain seq x y z
N MET A 1 0.41 -4.65 28.84
CA MET A 1 0.13 -5.74 27.87
C MET A 1 -0.02 -5.07 26.53
N ALA A 2 0.92 -5.28 25.61
CA ALA A 2 0.89 -4.64 24.29
C ALA A 2 0.13 -5.54 23.33
N GLU A 3 -1.19 -5.37 23.27
CA GLU A 3 -2.02 -5.95 22.22
C GLU A 3 -1.93 -5.03 21.00
N GLY A 4 -0.76 -5.01 20.36
CA GLY A 4 -0.50 -4.24 19.14
C GLY A 4 -1.09 -4.93 17.93
N GLY A 5 -2.41 -5.12 17.92
CA GLY A 5 -3.13 -5.55 16.72
C GLY A 5 -3.20 -4.43 15.69
N ALA A 6 -3.30 -4.78 14.40
CA ALA A 6 -3.64 -3.81 13.37
C ALA A 6 -4.93 -3.05 13.74
N ALA A 7 -5.07 -1.81 13.29
CA ALA A 7 -6.30 -1.03 13.50
C ALA A 7 -7.51 -1.79 12.93
N ASP A 8 -8.72 -1.53 13.46
CA ASP A 8 -9.95 -2.08 12.88
C ASP A 8 -10.08 -1.73 11.38
N LEU A 9 -10.73 -2.60 10.60
CA LEU A 9 -10.81 -2.49 9.15
C LEU A 9 -11.45 -1.17 8.68
N ASP A 10 -12.44 -0.63 9.41
CA ASP A 10 -13.03 0.67 9.06
C ASP A 10 -12.03 1.82 9.28
N SER A 11 -11.25 1.75 10.37
CA SER A 11 -10.18 2.71 10.65
C SER A 11 -9.10 2.65 9.59
N GLN A 12 -8.67 1.45 9.20
CA GLN A 12 -7.70 1.28 8.11
C GLN A 12 -8.21 1.89 6.80
N ARG A 13 -9.45 1.58 6.43
CA ARG A 13 -10.11 2.10 5.23
C ARG A 13 -10.15 3.63 5.25
N SER A 14 -10.64 4.21 6.35
CA SER A 14 -10.82 5.67 6.50
C SER A 14 -9.49 6.43 6.48
N ASP A 15 -8.48 5.93 7.21
CA ASP A 15 -7.15 6.52 7.25
C ASP A 15 -6.51 6.55 5.86
N ILE A 16 -6.47 5.40 5.18
CA ILE A 16 -5.85 5.31 3.86
C ILE A 16 -6.66 6.10 2.82
N ALA A 17 -7.99 6.10 2.88
CA ALA A 17 -8.83 6.91 1.99
C ALA A 17 -8.58 8.42 2.14
N THR A 18 -8.24 8.87 3.35
CA THR A 18 -7.86 10.26 3.63
C THR A 18 -6.46 10.54 3.09
N LEU A 19 -5.51 9.63 3.33
CA LEU A 19 -4.11 9.80 2.95
C LEU A 19 -3.89 9.75 1.43
N LEU A 20 -4.68 8.99 0.70
CA LEU A 20 -4.69 9.00 -0.79
C LEU A 20 -5.07 10.37 -1.38
N LYS A 21 -5.77 11.23 -0.64
CA LYS A 21 -6.15 12.59 -1.08
C LYS A 21 -5.09 13.64 -0.74
N THR A 22 -3.97 13.23 -0.15
CA THR A 22 -2.90 14.14 0.26
C THR A 22 -2.33 14.85 -0.98
N SER A 23 -2.24 16.18 -0.93
CA SER A 23 -1.66 16.94 -2.04
C SER A 23 -0.15 16.73 -2.11
N LEU A 24 0.37 16.43 -3.31
CA LEU A 24 1.80 16.32 -3.59
C LEU A 24 2.49 17.67 -3.39
N ARG A 25 3.49 17.75 -2.49
CA ARG A 25 4.33 18.93 -2.32
C ARG A 25 5.78 18.61 -2.70
N LYS A 26 6.47 19.61 -3.25
CA LYS A 26 7.89 19.50 -3.59
C LYS A 26 8.69 19.14 -2.34
N GLY A 27 9.47 18.06 -2.45
CA GLY A 27 10.28 17.53 -1.36
C GLY A 27 9.64 16.37 -0.60
N ASP A 28 8.34 16.12 -0.77
CA ASP A 28 7.66 15.00 -0.13
C ASP A 28 8.22 13.66 -0.61
N THR A 29 8.19 12.67 0.29
CA THR A 29 8.50 11.28 -0.05
C THR A 29 7.21 10.48 -0.13
N TRP A 30 7.06 9.77 -1.24
CA TRP A 30 5.93 8.91 -1.53
C TRP A 30 6.44 7.49 -1.78
N TYR A 31 5.60 6.51 -1.49
CA TYR A 31 5.95 5.09 -1.56
C TYR A 31 5.07 4.40 -2.58
N LEU A 32 5.69 3.57 -3.42
CA LEU A 32 4.96 2.73 -4.36
C LEU A 32 4.44 1.49 -3.63
N VAL A 33 3.19 1.16 -3.91
CA VAL A 33 2.57 -0.11 -3.51
C VAL A 33 2.01 -0.78 -4.75
N ASP A 34 2.32 -2.06 -4.95
CA ASP A 34 1.79 -2.85 -6.06
C ASP A 34 0.25 -2.83 -6.09
N SER A 35 -0.32 -2.57 -7.26
CA SER A 35 -1.76 -2.41 -7.40
C SER A 35 -2.54 -3.69 -7.13
N ARG A 36 -1.94 -4.87 -7.32
CA ARG A 36 -2.57 -6.17 -7.04
C ARG A 36 -2.71 -6.36 -5.54
N TRP A 37 -1.63 -6.11 -4.79
CA TRP A 37 -1.68 -6.14 -3.33
C TRP A 37 -2.71 -5.12 -2.80
N PHE A 38 -2.68 -3.90 -3.32
CA PHE A 38 -3.61 -2.86 -2.88
C PHE A 38 -5.07 -3.17 -3.23
N LYS A 39 -5.35 -3.74 -4.42
CA LYS A 39 -6.71 -4.22 -4.79
C LYS A 39 -7.19 -5.33 -3.86
N GLN A 40 -6.30 -6.21 -3.42
CA GLN A 40 -6.62 -7.27 -2.47
C GLN A 40 -6.96 -6.68 -1.09
N TRP A 41 -6.13 -5.74 -0.60
CA TRP A 41 -6.40 -4.99 0.63
C TRP A 41 -7.74 -4.25 0.57
N LYS A 42 -8.07 -3.61 -0.56
CA LYS A 42 -9.37 -2.93 -0.74
C LYS A 42 -10.57 -3.85 -0.55
N LYS A 43 -10.50 -5.11 -1.03
CA LYS A 43 -11.55 -6.11 -0.77
C LYS A 43 -11.61 -6.46 0.71
N TYR A 44 -10.46 -6.72 1.32
CA TYR A 44 -10.35 -7.11 2.73
C TYR A 44 -10.94 -6.06 3.68
N VAL A 45 -10.71 -4.77 3.43
CA VAL A 45 -11.24 -3.68 4.27
C VAL A 45 -12.60 -3.14 3.81
N GLY A 46 -13.17 -3.68 2.72
CA GLY A 46 -14.41 -3.16 2.14
C GLY A 46 -14.28 -1.70 1.66
N PHE A 47 -13.14 -1.36 1.05
CA PHE A 47 -12.80 0.01 0.66
C PHE A 47 -13.78 0.60 -0.34
N ASP A 48 -14.07 -0.14 -1.40
CA ASP A 48 -15.10 0.19 -2.36
C ASP A 48 -16.43 -0.34 -1.81
N SER A 49 -17.28 0.56 -1.30
CA SER A 49 -18.48 0.29 -0.47
C SER A 49 -19.53 -0.70 -1.02
N TRP A 50 -19.33 -1.26 -2.21
CA TRP A 50 -20.27 -2.16 -2.89
C TRP A 50 -20.06 -3.65 -2.56
N ASP A 51 -18.88 -4.05 -2.06
CA ASP A 51 -18.54 -5.45 -1.78
C ASP A 51 -18.09 -5.68 -0.33
N LYS A 52 -18.95 -5.33 0.64
CA LYS A 52 -18.69 -5.61 2.06
C LYS A 52 -18.83 -7.09 2.43
N TYR A 53 -19.29 -7.95 1.51
CA TYR A 53 -19.47 -9.38 1.76
C TYR A 53 -18.14 -10.10 2.06
N GLN A 54 -17.04 -9.64 1.47
CA GLN A 54 -15.71 -10.21 1.68
C GLN A 54 -14.90 -9.45 2.74
N MET A 55 -15.48 -8.42 3.37
CA MET A 55 -14.78 -7.62 4.38
C MET A 55 -14.38 -8.50 5.57
N GLY A 56 -13.09 -8.50 5.91
CA GLY A 56 -12.50 -9.32 6.97
C GLY A 56 -12.33 -10.81 6.62
N ASP A 57 -12.75 -11.26 5.44
CA ASP A 57 -12.62 -12.66 5.02
C ASP A 57 -11.13 -13.00 4.80
N GLN A 58 -10.68 -14.10 5.39
CA GLN A 58 -9.29 -14.56 5.31
C GLN A 58 -8.88 -14.96 3.90
N ASN A 59 -9.83 -15.37 3.04
CA ASN A 59 -9.57 -15.67 1.63
C ASN A 59 -9.14 -14.43 0.84
N VAL A 60 -9.46 -13.24 1.34
CA VAL A 60 -9.07 -11.97 0.73
C VAL A 60 -8.03 -11.20 1.54
N TYR A 61 -7.51 -11.78 2.62
CA TYR A 61 -6.43 -11.18 3.40
C TYR A 61 -5.21 -10.95 2.50
N PRO A 62 -4.69 -9.71 2.41
CA PRO A 62 -3.65 -9.39 1.44
C PRO A 62 -2.27 -9.92 1.82
N GLY A 63 -2.04 -10.31 3.08
CA GLY A 63 -0.72 -10.68 3.58
C GLY A 63 0.27 -9.51 3.62
N PRO A 64 1.58 -9.80 3.79
CA PRO A 64 2.63 -8.79 3.73
C PRO A 64 2.62 -8.00 2.43
N ILE A 65 2.96 -6.73 2.51
CA ILE A 65 3.07 -5.87 1.32
C ILE A 65 4.09 -6.48 0.36
N ASP A 66 3.63 -6.79 -0.85
CA ASP A 66 4.45 -7.42 -1.88
C ASP A 66 4.55 -6.50 -3.10
N ASN A 67 5.74 -5.93 -3.30
CA ASN A 67 6.07 -5.08 -4.45
C ASN A 67 6.87 -5.83 -5.54
N SER A 68 6.99 -7.17 -5.48
CA SER A 68 7.73 -7.97 -6.46
C SER A 68 7.21 -7.78 -7.89
N GLY A 69 5.92 -7.49 -8.04
CA GLY A 69 5.30 -7.13 -9.32
C GLY A 69 5.92 -5.90 -9.97
N LEU A 70 6.51 -4.99 -9.19
CA LEU A 70 7.12 -3.74 -9.63
C LEU A 70 8.63 -3.85 -9.87
N LEU A 71 9.28 -4.89 -9.35
CA LEU A 71 10.74 -5.02 -9.32
C LEU A 71 11.29 -5.87 -10.46
N LYS A 72 12.47 -5.52 -10.97
CA LYS A 72 13.23 -6.34 -11.91
C LYS A 72 13.70 -7.60 -11.18
N GLY A 73 13.61 -8.75 -11.84
CA GLY A 73 13.95 -10.04 -11.20
C GLY A 73 15.37 -10.05 -10.64
N GLY A 74 15.49 -10.36 -9.34
CA GLY A 74 16.77 -10.51 -8.65
C GLY A 74 17.31 -9.23 -7.96
N ASP A 75 16.66 -8.08 -8.10
CA ASP A 75 17.09 -6.84 -7.46
C ASP A 75 15.91 -6.17 -6.71
N ALA A 76 16.06 -6.02 -5.39
CA ALA A 76 14.99 -5.55 -4.50
C ALA A 76 14.69 -4.04 -4.63
N GLN A 77 15.50 -3.29 -5.40
CA GLN A 77 15.38 -1.84 -5.52
C GLN A 77 15.15 -1.35 -6.96
N SER A 78 15.43 -2.19 -7.96
CA SER A 78 15.29 -1.83 -9.37
C SER A 78 13.86 -1.97 -9.87
N LEU A 79 13.20 -0.86 -10.17
CA LEU A 79 11.86 -0.86 -10.79
C LEU A 79 11.89 -1.37 -12.23
N LYS A 80 10.84 -2.09 -12.62
CA LYS A 80 10.51 -2.37 -14.02
C LYS A 80 10.29 -1.05 -14.78
N GLU A 81 10.52 -1.10 -16.08
CA GLU A 81 10.28 0.04 -16.97
C GLU A 81 8.79 0.12 -17.34
N HIS A 82 8.34 1.32 -17.72
CA HIS A 82 6.97 1.58 -18.19
C HIS A 82 5.84 1.28 -17.17
N LEU A 83 6.14 1.31 -15.87
CA LEU A 83 5.11 1.23 -14.84
C LEU A 83 4.20 2.46 -14.87
N ILE A 84 2.89 2.25 -14.83
CA ILE A 84 1.88 3.30 -14.91
C ILE A 84 1.18 3.45 -13.56
N ASP A 85 1.05 4.70 -13.12
CA ASP A 85 0.30 5.07 -11.92
C ASP A 85 -1.17 4.60 -12.01
N GLU A 86 -1.73 4.18 -10.89
CA GLU A 86 -3.07 3.58 -10.71
C GLU A 86 -3.31 2.23 -11.44
N LEU A 87 -2.51 1.88 -12.45
CA LEU A 87 -2.58 0.59 -13.16
C LEU A 87 -1.68 -0.45 -12.51
N ASP A 88 -0.39 -0.15 -12.39
CA ASP A 88 0.63 -1.07 -11.87
C ASP A 88 0.91 -0.83 -10.39
N TYR A 89 0.90 0.42 -9.96
CA TYR A 89 1.13 0.81 -8.57
C TYR A 89 0.19 1.93 -8.13
N ILE A 90 0.13 2.16 -6.83
CA ILE A 90 -0.44 3.38 -6.24
C ILE A 90 0.65 4.09 -5.44
N LEU A 91 0.45 5.39 -5.19
CA LEU A 91 1.32 6.20 -4.36
C LEU A 91 0.68 6.48 -3.00
N LEU A 92 1.44 6.25 -1.93
CA LEU A 92 1.07 6.67 -0.58
C LEU A 92 2.08 7.67 0.00
N PRO A 93 1.60 8.68 0.76
CA PRO A 93 2.50 9.49 1.54
C PRO A 93 3.16 8.64 2.64
N THR A 94 4.26 9.12 3.21
CA THR A 94 4.99 8.45 4.29
C THR A 94 4.10 7.90 5.40
N GLU A 95 3.10 8.66 5.83
CA GLU A 95 2.17 8.20 6.88
C GLU A 95 1.34 6.99 6.44
N GLY A 96 0.84 6.98 5.21
CA GLY A 96 0.06 5.86 4.67
C GLY A 96 0.90 4.59 4.53
N TRP A 97 2.13 4.74 4.03
CA TRP A 97 3.08 3.64 3.96
C TRP A 97 3.37 3.04 5.34
N ASN A 98 3.71 3.88 6.32
CA ASN A 98 4.04 3.43 7.67
C ASN A 98 2.87 2.69 8.34
N LYS A 99 1.63 3.16 8.13
CA LYS A 99 0.43 2.49 8.61
C LYS A 99 0.29 1.09 8.00
N LEU A 100 0.38 0.97 6.67
CA LEU A 100 0.27 -0.33 6.02
C LEU A 100 1.36 -1.31 6.47
N VAL A 101 2.62 -0.86 6.59
CA VAL A 101 3.72 -1.70 7.08
C VAL A 101 3.48 -2.12 8.53
N SER A 102 2.95 -1.25 9.38
CA SER A 102 2.61 -1.58 10.76
C SER A 102 1.50 -2.65 10.85
N TRP A 103 0.52 -2.61 9.93
CA TRP A 103 -0.62 -3.53 9.94
C TRP A 103 -0.35 -4.87 9.26
N TYR A 104 0.48 -4.89 8.22
CA TYR A 104 0.64 -6.05 7.35
C TYR A 104 2.07 -6.55 7.23
N THR A 105 3.06 -5.79 7.73
CA THR A 105 4.49 -5.97 7.46
C THR A 105 4.85 -5.78 5.98
N LEU A 106 6.14 -5.65 5.71
CA LEU A 106 6.69 -5.74 4.36
C LEU A 106 7.11 -7.18 4.09
N MET A 107 6.98 -7.65 2.85
CA MET A 107 7.48 -8.96 2.45
C MET A 107 8.97 -9.10 2.78
N GLU A 108 9.35 -10.24 3.35
CA GLU A 108 10.74 -10.51 3.74
C GLU A 108 11.69 -10.36 2.54
N GLY A 109 12.79 -9.65 2.76
CA GLY A 109 13.79 -9.37 1.72
C GLY A 109 13.45 -8.21 0.77
N GLN A 110 12.28 -7.59 0.88
CA GLN A 110 11.97 -6.35 0.15
C GLN A 110 12.30 -5.10 0.98
N GLU A 111 12.58 -4.00 0.28
CA GLU A 111 12.78 -2.68 0.87
C GLU A 111 11.68 -1.70 0.41
N PRO A 112 11.38 -0.64 1.18
CA PRO A 112 10.43 0.39 0.76
C PRO A 112 10.85 1.07 -0.55
N ILE A 113 9.93 1.15 -1.52
CA ILE A 113 10.19 1.83 -2.80
C ILE A 113 9.83 3.32 -2.65
N ALA A 114 10.76 4.09 -2.09
CA ALA A 114 10.58 5.52 -1.86
C ALA A 114 10.92 6.37 -3.09
N ARG A 115 10.06 7.34 -3.41
CA ARG A 115 10.26 8.35 -4.46
C ARG A 115 10.05 9.75 -3.90
N LYS A 116 11.04 10.61 -4.10
CA LYS A 116 10.96 12.02 -3.73
C LYS A 116 10.26 12.80 -4.84
N PHE A 117 9.20 13.52 -4.50
CA PHE A 117 8.52 14.40 -5.43
C PHE A 117 9.38 15.64 -5.67
N THR A 118 9.92 15.78 -6.87
CA THR A 118 10.81 16.91 -7.21
C THR A 118 10.07 18.15 -7.69
N GLY A 119 8.78 18.01 -8.06
CA GLY A 119 8.03 19.02 -8.80
C GLY A 119 8.63 19.26 -10.20
N LEU A 120 7.79 19.61 -11.16
CA LEU A 120 8.22 20.35 -12.36
C LEU A 120 8.03 21.84 -12.07
#